data_AF-A0A101XC52-F1
#
_entry.id   AF-A0A101XC52-F1
#
_cell.length_a   1.000
_cell.length_b   1.000
_cell.length_c   1.000
_cell.angle_alpha   90.00
_cell.angle_beta   90.00
_cell.angle_gamma   90.00
#
_symmetry.space_group_name_H-M   'P 1'
#
loop_
_entity.id
_entity.type
_entity.pdbx_description
1 polymer ?
#
loop_
_entity_poly.entity_id
_entity_poly.type
_entity_poly.pdbx_seq_one_letter_code
_entity_poly.pdbx_strand_id
1 'polypeptide(L)'
;MERVSDRGVWRVKATTDKLATGHRELRDAIAGIVRKAVENGWADAGRTERWLEKLERGRTVREGWPKYGVWLNEGALEVRYMSTSPNNIEREVQRLRAMGLVEGRHFSVRMPEGSKEGYVSILKDGLMRAAWLFVHGEGDQQELAAKFIGYILQRAGEEGGAVYEKALKVVDRGREVGSLRLTDIKGAEVFVGGKRYVVAS
;
A
#
# COMPACT_ATOMS: atom_id res chain seq x y z
N MET A 1 -5.55 0.17 -30.82
CA MET A 1 -5.80 1.51 -31.41
C MET A 1 -6.25 1.23 -32.83
N GLU A 2 -7.50 1.50 -33.18
CA GLU A 2 -7.96 1.38 -34.57
C GLU A 2 -7.92 2.76 -35.21
N ARG A 3 -7.09 2.92 -36.25
CA ARG A 3 -7.17 4.08 -37.13
C ARG A 3 -8.29 3.80 -38.13
N VAL A 4 -9.43 4.46 -37.95
CA VAL A 4 -10.44 4.55 -39.02
C VAL A 4 -10.11 5.82 -39.80
N SER A 5 -9.38 5.64 -40.89
CA SER A 5 -9.03 6.71 -41.83
C SER A 5 -10.24 7.05 -42.69
N ASP A 6 -10.83 8.23 -42.47
CA ASP A 6 -11.20 9.15 -43.57
C ASP A 6 -11.64 10.57 -43.15
N ARG A 7 -11.54 10.96 -41.87
CA ARG A 7 -12.03 12.29 -41.41
C ARG A 7 -11.13 13.08 -40.46
N GLY A 8 -9.84 12.74 -40.35
CA GLY A 8 -8.92 13.49 -39.45
C GLY A 8 -9.29 13.43 -37.95
N VAL A 9 -10.21 12.52 -37.57
CA VAL A 9 -10.65 12.35 -36.17
C VAL A 9 -9.91 11.17 -35.56
N TRP A 10 -9.30 11.39 -34.40
CA TRP A 10 -8.76 10.31 -33.57
C TRP A 10 -9.84 9.77 -32.64
N ARG A 11 -10.14 8.47 -32.73
CA ARG A 11 -11.07 7.78 -31.83
C ARG A 11 -10.31 6.78 -30.95
N VAL A 12 -10.43 6.93 -29.64
CA VAL A 12 -9.85 6.01 -28.66
C VAL A 12 -10.97 5.30 -27.91
N LYS A 13 -10.93 3.96 -27.88
CA LYS A 13 -11.83 3.13 -27.08
C LYS A 13 -11.03 2.46 -25.97
N ALA A 14 -11.38 2.75 -24.72
CA ALA A 14 -10.74 2.19 -23.54
C ALA A 14 -11.76 1.96 -22.42
N THR A 15 -11.48 1.01 -21.53
CA THR A 15 -12.27 0.81 -20.31
C THR A 15 -11.79 1.76 -19.22
N THR A 16 -12.67 2.19 -18.32
CA THR A 16 -12.32 3.03 -17.17
C THR A 16 -11.17 2.44 -16.36
N ASP A 17 -11.16 1.12 -16.24
CA ASP A 17 -10.09 0.35 -15.62
C ASP A 17 -8.73 0.52 -16.34
N LYS A 18 -8.68 0.56 -17.69
CA LYS A 18 -7.44 0.85 -18.44
C LYS A 18 -7.05 2.33 -18.39
N LEU A 19 -8.01 3.24 -18.27
CA LEU A 19 -7.72 4.68 -18.11
C LEU A 19 -7.17 4.98 -16.71
N ALA A 20 -7.68 4.29 -15.71
CA ALA A 20 -7.25 4.39 -14.32
C ALA A 20 -5.83 3.82 -14.09
N THR A 21 -5.22 3.13 -15.07
CA THR A 21 -3.78 2.78 -15.02
C THR A 21 -2.85 3.87 -15.56
N GLY A 22 -3.41 4.98 -16.09
CA GLY A 22 -2.64 6.09 -16.67
C GLY A 22 -2.06 7.07 -15.64
N HIS A 23 -1.18 7.97 -16.12
CA HIS A 23 -0.58 9.04 -15.31
C HIS A 23 -1.65 9.92 -14.66
N ARG A 24 -1.37 10.47 -13.47
CA ARG A 24 -2.34 11.26 -12.70
C ARG A 24 -2.93 12.41 -13.52
N GLU A 25 -2.10 13.13 -14.27
CA GLU A 25 -2.56 14.25 -15.11
C GLU A 25 -3.59 13.84 -16.16
N LEU A 26 -3.40 12.67 -16.78
CA LEU A 26 -4.37 12.11 -17.73
C LEU A 26 -5.67 11.70 -17.02
N ARG A 27 -5.56 11.08 -15.84
CA ARG A 27 -6.73 10.67 -15.05
C ARG A 27 -7.52 11.86 -14.55
N ASP A 28 -6.85 12.88 -14.02
CA ASP A 28 -7.44 14.11 -13.50
C ASP A 28 -8.11 14.89 -14.64
N ALA A 29 -7.49 14.93 -15.83
CA ALA A 29 -8.10 15.50 -17.03
C ALA A 29 -9.39 14.76 -17.45
N ILE A 30 -9.37 13.43 -17.46
CA ILE A 30 -10.55 12.62 -17.80
C ILE A 30 -11.63 12.78 -16.72
N ALA A 31 -11.27 12.79 -15.43
CA ALA A 31 -12.20 13.03 -14.33
C ALA A 31 -12.85 14.41 -14.45
N GLY A 32 -12.09 15.45 -14.81
CA GLY A 32 -12.62 16.78 -15.10
C GLY A 32 -13.62 16.81 -16.25
N ILE A 33 -13.36 16.07 -17.33
CA ILE A 33 -14.31 15.93 -18.46
C ILE A 33 -15.59 15.23 -18.01
N VAL A 34 -15.47 14.15 -17.23
CA VAL A 34 -16.62 13.41 -16.72
C VAL A 34 -17.45 14.28 -15.77
N ARG A 35 -16.84 15.03 -14.84
CA ARG A 35 -17.58 15.97 -13.96
C ARG A 35 -18.36 17.00 -14.77
N LYS A 36 -17.73 17.62 -15.77
CA LYS A 36 -18.42 18.55 -16.68
C LYS A 36 -19.58 17.88 -17.42
N ALA A 37 -19.44 16.63 -17.84
CA ALA A 37 -20.52 15.91 -18.50
C ALA A 37 -21.71 15.65 -17.54
N VAL A 38 -21.45 15.35 -16.26
CA VAL A 38 -22.52 15.21 -15.25
C VAL A 38 -23.19 16.55 -14.97
N GLU A 39 -22.41 17.62 -14.76
CA GLU A 39 -22.92 18.98 -14.51
C GLU A 39 -23.84 19.48 -15.64
N ASN A 40 -23.51 19.15 -16.89
CA ASN A 40 -24.32 19.51 -18.06
C ASN A 40 -25.47 18.53 -18.34
N GLY A 41 -25.69 17.51 -17.50
CA GLY A 41 -26.74 16.51 -17.67
C GLY A 41 -26.49 15.53 -18.83
N TRP A 42 -25.26 15.47 -19.36
CA TRP A 42 -24.88 14.59 -20.46
C TRP A 42 -24.53 13.17 -19.99
N ALA A 43 -24.34 12.99 -18.67
CA ALA A 43 -24.05 11.71 -18.05
C ALA A 43 -24.81 11.53 -16.73
N ASP A 44 -25.24 10.30 -16.48
CA ASP A 44 -25.92 9.88 -15.24
C ASP A 44 -24.93 9.89 -14.07
N ALA A 45 -25.23 10.68 -13.03
CA ALA A 45 -24.39 10.87 -11.85
C ALA A 45 -24.12 9.55 -11.10
N GLY A 46 -25.15 8.72 -10.88
CA GLY A 46 -25.00 7.46 -10.14
C GLY A 46 -24.13 6.45 -10.88
N ARG A 47 -24.17 6.46 -12.22
CA ARG A 47 -23.29 5.61 -13.04
C ARG A 47 -21.84 6.11 -13.10
N THR A 48 -21.64 7.43 -13.07
CA THR A 48 -20.32 8.05 -13.22
C THR A 48 -19.57 8.21 -11.91
N GLU A 49 -20.24 8.21 -10.76
CA GLU A 49 -19.61 8.32 -9.44
C GLU A 49 -18.52 7.23 -9.25
N ARG A 50 -18.85 5.98 -9.56
CA ARG A 50 -17.89 4.86 -9.52
C ARG A 50 -16.74 5.01 -10.51
N TRP A 51 -16.92 5.73 -11.61
CA TRP A 51 -15.86 5.98 -12.58
C TRP A 51 -14.95 7.10 -12.13
N LEU A 52 -15.51 8.18 -11.59
CA LEU A 52 -14.77 9.29 -10.99
C LEU A 52 -13.93 8.79 -9.83
N GLU A 53 -14.52 7.98 -8.93
CA GLU A 53 -13.80 7.35 -7.83
C GLU A 53 -12.60 6.53 -8.34
N LYS A 54 -12.78 5.74 -9.40
CA LYS A 54 -11.68 4.96 -10.02
C LYS A 54 -10.64 5.84 -10.72
N LEU A 55 -11.05 6.92 -11.35
CA LEU A 55 -10.14 7.82 -12.07
C LEU A 55 -9.33 8.66 -11.09
N GLU A 56 -9.94 9.17 -10.02
CA GLU A 56 -9.25 9.91 -8.96
C GLU A 56 -8.32 8.99 -8.16
N ARG A 57 -8.77 7.78 -7.82
CA ARG A 57 -7.95 6.78 -7.10
C ARG A 57 -6.86 6.13 -7.95
N GLY A 58 -7.13 5.88 -9.24
CA GLY A 58 -6.32 5.01 -10.09
C GLY A 58 -6.60 3.51 -9.86
N ARG A 59 -6.27 2.66 -10.84
CA ARG A 59 -6.37 1.19 -10.76
C ARG A 59 -5.06 0.57 -10.27
N THR A 60 -3.98 1.24 -10.59
CA THR A 60 -2.64 0.97 -10.09
C THR A 60 -2.28 2.13 -9.18
N VAL A 61 -2.00 1.78 -7.93
CA VAL A 61 -0.74 2.19 -7.33
C VAL A 61 -0.68 3.71 -7.05
N ARG A 62 -0.78 4.10 -5.77
CA ARG A 62 -0.07 5.32 -5.33
C ARG A 62 1.40 5.12 -5.76
N GLU A 63 1.89 5.91 -6.71
CA GLU A 63 3.18 5.80 -7.42
C GLU A 63 4.15 4.71 -6.85
N GLY A 64 4.29 3.58 -7.53
CA GLY A 64 5.17 2.46 -7.16
C GLY A 64 4.55 1.20 -6.49
N TRP A 65 3.60 1.31 -5.55
CA TRP A 65 3.02 0.22 -4.74
C TRP A 65 2.02 -0.76 -5.40
N PRO A 66 2.22 -2.08 -5.37
CA PRO A 66 1.29 -3.04 -5.94
C PRO A 66 -0.02 -3.09 -5.17
N LYS A 67 -1.04 -3.71 -5.78
CA LYS A 67 -2.34 -3.89 -5.13
C LYS A 67 -2.25 -4.94 -4.03
N TYR A 68 -2.18 -4.48 -2.79
CA TYR A 68 -2.37 -5.33 -1.61
C TYR A 68 -3.87 -5.62 -1.41
N GLY A 69 -4.19 -6.88 -1.16
CA GLY A 69 -5.44 -7.22 -0.51
C GLY A 69 -5.27 -7.11 1.00
N VAL A 70 -6.30 -6.59 1.65
CA VAL A 70 -6.34 -6.37 3.10
C VAL A 70 -7.71 -6.81 3.56
N TRP A 71 -7.80 -7.85 4.37
CA TRP A 71 -9.08 -8.40 4.82
C TRP A 71 -8.95 -9.00 6.23
N LEU A 72 -10.07 -9.45 6.78
CA LEU A 72 -10.10 -10.21 8.03
C LEU A 72 -10.25 -11.69 7.71
N ASN A 73 -9.37 -12.51 8.25
CA ASN A 73 -9.49 -13.97 8.26
C ASN A 73 -9.63 -14.42 9.71
N GLU A 74 -10.79 -14.98 10.07
CA GLU A 74 -11.10 -15.39 11.46
C GLU A 74 -10.81 -14.30 12.51
N GLY A 75 -11.02 -13.03 12.14
CA GLY A 75 -10.78 -11.86 13.00
C GLY A 75 -9.31 -11.40 13.10
N ALA A 76 -8.38 -12.10 12.43
CA ALA A 76 -7.01 -11.66 12.22
C ALA A 76 -6.90 -10.80 10.95
N LEU A 77 -6.10 -9.74 10.99
CA LEU A 77 -5.82 -8.92 9.82
C LEU A 77 -4.83 -9.65 8.90
N GLU A 78 -5.23 -9.90 7.66
CA GLU A 78 -4.34 -10.39 6.61
C GLU A 78 -4.04 -9.28 5.61
N VAL A 79 -2.76 -9.10 5.30
CA VAL A 79 -2.28 -8.17 4.27
C VAL A 79 -1.40 -8.95 3.31
N ARG A 80 -1.82 -9.07 2.05
CA ARG A 80 -1.13 -9.91 1.07
C ARG A 80 -1.07 -9.26 -0.31
N TYR A 81 0.09 -9.37 -0.94
CA TYR A 81 0.28 -9.11 -2.35
C TYR A 81 0.41 -10.44 -3.09
N MET A 82 -0.25 -10.60 -4.24
CA MET A 82 -0.23 -11.83 -5.05
C MET A 82 0.17 -11.53 -6.49
N SER A 83 0.97 -12.40 -7.10
CA SER A 83 1.34 -12.30 -8.52
C SER A 83 1.75 -13.65 -9.09
N THR A 84 1.42 -13.88 -10.36
CA THR A 84 1.95 -14.99 -11.16
C THR A 84 3.37 -14.73 -11.67
N SER A 85 3.87 -13.49 -11.59
CA SER A 85 5.20 -13.12 -12.07
C SER A 85 6.22 -13.20 -10.93
N PRO A 86 7.26 -14.05 -11.04
CA PRO A 86 8.35 -14.09 -10.05
C PRO A 86 9.02 -12.73 -9.86
N ASN A 87 9.30 -12.02 -10.96
CA ASN A 87 9.94 -10.70 -10.94
C ASN A 87 9.13 -9.66 -10.16
N ASN A 88 7.79 -9.73 -10.22
CA ASN A 88 6.95 -8.84 -9.42
C ASN A 88 7.03 -9.14 -7.92
N ILE A 89 7.10 -10.41 -7.55
CA ILE A 89 7.28 -10.83 -6.16
C ILE A 89 8.66 -10.36 -5.66
N GLU A 90 9.73 -10.60 -6.42
CA GLU A 90 11.08 -10.15 -6.08
C GLU A 90 11.16 -8.63 -5.90
N ARG A 91 10.54 -7.87 -6.81
CA ARG A 91 10.50 -6.41 -6.72
C ARG A 91 9.83 -5.94 -5.44
N GLU A 92 8.76 -6.62 -5.00
CA GLU A 92 8.11 -6.25 -3.74
C GLU A 92 8.98 -6.59 -2.53
N VAL A 93 9.63 -7.77 -2.53
CA VAL A 93 10.58 -8.15 -1.49
C VAL A 93 11.70 -7.11 -1.35
N GLN A 94 12.27 -6.66 -2.46
CA GLN A 94 13.31 -5.63 -2.46
C GLN A 94 12.79 -4.31 -1.88
N ARG A 95 11.56 -3.90 -2.21
CA ARG A 95 10.97 -2.68 -1.65
C ARG A 95 10.77 -2.76 -0.14
N LEU A 96 10.23 -3.88 0.35
CA LEU A 96 10.02 -4.09 1.79
C LEU A 96 11.37 -4.09 2.52
N ARG A 97 12.42 -4.69 1.93
CA ARG A 97 13.79 -4.63 2.47
C ARG A 97 14.38 -3.21 2.45
N ALA A 98 14.15 -2.44 1.39
CA ALA A 98 14.59 -1.04 1.31
C ALA A 98 13.91 -0.16 2.38
N MET A 99 12.68 -0.50 2.77
CA MET A 99 12.01 0.11 3.93
C MET A 99 12.55 -0.41 5.28
N GLY A 100 13.44 -1.39 5.30
CA GLY A 100 13.99 -2.00 6.51
C GLY A 100 13.10 -3.09 7.14
N LEU A 101 12.21 -3.70 6.37
CA LEU A 101 11.56 -4.94 6.76
C LEU A 101 12.44 -6.15 6.44
N VAL A 102 12.26 -7.23 7.20
CA VAL A 102 13.11 -8.42 7.17
C VAL A 102 12.22 -9.61 6.86
N GLU A 103 12.58 -10.36 5.82
CA GLU A 103 11.88 -11.58 5.44
C GLU A 103 11.96 -12.63 6.55
N GLY A 104 10.90 -13.41 6.75
CA GLY A 104 10.77 -14.37 7.84
C GLY A 104 10.38 -13.75 9.18
N ARG A 105 10.62 -12.45 9.40
CA ARG A 105 10.24 -11.73 10.63
C ARG A 105 9.07 -10.78 10.42
N HIS A 106 9.13 -9.97 9.37
CA HIS A 106 8.16 -8.91 9.07
C HIS A 106 7.22 -9.31 7.93
N PHE A 107 7.70 -10.13 7.00
CA PHE A 107 6.89 -10.65 5.90
C PHE A 107 7.37 -12.05 5.50
N SER A 108 6.50 -12.83 4.86
CA SER A 108 6.84 -14.12 4.25
C SER A 108 6.62 -14.08 2.75
N VAL A 109 7.37 -14.91 2.02
CA VAL A 109 7.36 -14.95 0.56
C VAL A 109 7.10 -16.37 0.10
N ARG A 110 6.24 -16.49 -0.91
CA ARG A 110 6.06 -17.71 -1.70
C ARG A 110 6.23 -17.36 -3.17
N MET A 111 7.19 -18.00 -3.83
CA MET A 111 7.37 -17.81 -5.27
C MET A 111 6.22 -18.47 -6.06
N PRO A 112 5.82 -17.90 -7.20
CA PRO A 112 4.89 -18.56 -8.11
C PRO A 112 5.55 -19.80 -8.73
N GLU A 113 4.78 -20.87 -8.88
CA GLU A 113 5.23 -22.13 -9.46
C GLU A 113 4.26 -22.57 -10.55
N GLY A 114 4.73 -22.65 -11.80
CA GLY A 114 3.89 -22.94 -12.96
C GLY A 114 2.79 -21.88 -13.13
N SER A 115 1.53 -22.31 -13.09
CA SER A 115 0.35 -21.42 -13.15
C SER A 115 -0.15 -20.94 -11.79
N LYS A 116 0.49 -21.35 -10.68
CA LYS A 116 0.06 -20.95 -9.33
C LYS A 116 0.64 -19.59 -8.97
N GLU A 117 -0.21 -18.74 -8.40
CA GLU A 117 0.20 -17.44 -7.89
C GLU A 117 1.17 -17.59 -6.71
N GLY A 118 2.23 -16.79 -6.75
CA GLY A 118 3.07 -16.50 -5.60
C GLY A 118 2.47 -15.36 -4.79
N TYR A 119 3.01 -15.15 -3.59
CA TYR A 119 2.57 -14.06 -2.73
C TYR A 119 3.66 -13.54 -1.80
N VAL A 120 3.46 -12.30 -1.35
CA VAL A 120 4.15 -11.70 -0.21
C VAL A 120 3.10 -11.42 0.86
N SER A 121 3.24 -12.05 2.03
CA SER A 121 2.34 -11.87 3.17
C SER A 121 3.01 -10.99 4.21
N ILE A 122 2.38 -9.86 4.55
CA ILE A 122 2.87 -8.96 5.59
C ILE A 122 2.37 -9.49 6.93
N LEU A 123 3.31 -9.81 7.82
CA LEU A 123 2.98 -10.28 9.15
C LEU A 123 2.56 -9.09 10.02
N LYS A 124 1.82 -9.37 11.09
CA LYS A 124 1.42 -8.35 12.08
C LYS A 124 2.63 -7.53 12.57
N ASP A 125 3.73 -8.22 12.89
CA ASP A 125 4.98 -7.59 13.32
C ASP A 125 5.63 -6.72 12.25
N GLY A 126 5.45 -7.07 10.96
CA GLY A 126 5.91 -6.24 9.85
C GLY A 126 5.11 -4.97 9.71
N LEU A 127 3.79 -5.03 9.87
CA LEU A 127 2.94 -3.85 9.84
C LEU A 127 3.22 -2.94 11.05
N MET A 128 3.44 -3.53 12.23
CA MET A 128 3.87 -2.79 13.42
C MET A 128 5.26 -2.15 13.23
N ARG A 129 6.21 -2.86 12.62
CA ARG A 129 7.53 -2.31 12.33
C ARG A 129 7.48 -1.17 11.31
N ALA A 130 6.67 -1.30 10.26
CA ALA A 130 6.47 -0.22 9.30
C ALA A 130 5.82 1.00 9.98
N ALA A 131 4.87 0.79 10.89
CA ALA A 131 4.27 1.87 11.68
C ALA A 131 5.27 2.55 12.63
N TRP A 132 6.16 1.79 13.25
CA TRP A 132 7.27 2.33 14.04
C TRP A 132 8.22 3.16 13.19
N LEU A 133 8.62 2.64 12.02
CA LEU A 133 9.51 3.32 11.07
C LEU A 133 8.90 4.58 10.48
N PHE A 134 7.58 4.65 10.36
CA PHE A 134 6.89 5.88 9.98
C PHE A 134 7.12 7.00 11.00
N VAL A 135 7.16 6.69 12.30
CA VAL A 135 7.33 7.69 13.37
C VAL A 135 8.80 7.95 13.70
N HIS A 136 9.62 6.90 13.71
CA HIS A 136 10.98 6.90 14.25
C HIS A 136 12.06 6.53 13.23
N GLY A 137 11.70 6.21 12.00
CA GLY A 137 12.68 6.03 10.92
C GLY A 137 13.28 7.36 10.50
N GLU A 138 14.30 7.30 9.66
CA GLU A 138 14.98 8.48 9.12
C GLU A 138 15.05 8.40 7.59
N GLY A 139 15.08 9.57 6.94
CA GLY A 139 15.26 9.70 5.49
C GLY A 139 14.24 8.89 4.67
N ASP A 140 14.73 8.28 3.59
CA ASP A 140 13.94 7.52 2.62
C ASP A 140 13.16 6.36 3.27
N GLN A 141 13.71 5.77 4.33
CA GLN A 141 13.08 4.67 5.04
C GLN A 141 11.76 5.12 5.71
N GLN A 142 11.78 6.28 6.36
CA GLN A 142 10.61 6.86 7.00
C GLN A 142 9.54 7.21 5.97
N GLU A 143 9.94 7.83 4.86
CA GLU A 143 9.02 8.24 3.81
C GLU A 143 8.35 7.03 3.14
N LEU A 144 9.12 5.96 2.86
CA LEU A 144 8.59 4.71 2.34
C LEU A 144 7.61 4.06 3.32
N ALA A 145 7.93 4.05 4.60
CA ALA A 145 7.05 3.52 5.65
C ALA A 145 5.75 4.33 5.77
N ALA A 146 5.82 5.66 5.71
CA ALA A 146 4.67 6.56 5.70
C ALA A 146 3.72 6.26 4.53
N LYS A 147 4.29 6.14 3.32
CA LYS A 147 3.56 5.84 2.09
C LYS A 147 2.89 4.46 2.18
N PHE A 148 3.61 3.46 2.67
CA PHE A 148 3.09 2.11 2.84
C PHE A 148 1.95 2.03 3.84
N ILE A 149 2.11 2.60 5.04
CA ILE A 149 1.06 2.60 6.08
C ILE A 149 -0.20 3.33 5.59
N GLY A 150 -0.05 4.51 5.01
CA GLY A 150 -1.18 5.23 4.43
C GLY A 150 -1.90 4.41 3.36
N TYR A 151 -1.13 3.69 2.52
CA TYR A 151 -1.70 2.82 1.50
C TYR A 151 -2.44 1.61 2.10
N ILE A 152 -1.88 0.92 3.09
CA ILE A 152 -2.55 -0.23 3.73
C ILE A 152 -3.84 0.20 4.44
N LEU A 153 -3.83 1.31 5.17
CA LEU A 153 -5.03 1.84 5.82
C LEU A 153 -6.10 2.25 4.82
N GLN A 154 -5.70 2.87 3.70
CA GLN A 154 -6.62 3.13 2.60
C GLN A 154 -7.26 1.83 2.08
N ARG A 155 -6.44 0.80 1.80
CA ARG A 155 -6.92 -0.50 1.30
C ARG A 155 -7.84 -1.20 2.30
N ALA A 156 -7.56 -1.08 3.59
CA ALA A 156 -8.42 -1.58 4.66
C ALA A 156 -9.78 -0.85 4.69
N GLY A 157 -9.79 0.47 4.50
CA GLY A 157 -11.01 1.27 4.39
C GLY A 157 -11.85 0.92 3.16
N GLU A 158 -11.20 0.61 2.04
CA GLU A 158 -11.86 0.13 0.83
C GLU A 158 -12.47 -1.27 1.01
N GLU A 159 -11.92 -2.11 1.88
CA GLU A 159 -12.49 -3.42 2.22
C GLU A 159 -13.66 -3.32 3.21
N GLY A 160 -13.57 -2.41 4.19
CA GLY A 160 -14.68 -2.09 5.09
C GLY A 160 -14.24 -1.55 6.45
N GLY A 161 -15.19 -0.92 7.17
CA GLY A 161 -14.93 -0.25 8.45
C GLY A 161 -14.28 -1.16 9.50
N ALA A 162 -14.75 -2.40 9.64
CA ALA A 162 -14.17 -3.36 10.58
C ALA A 162 -12.71 -3.72 10.26
N VAL A 163 -12.37 -3.81 8.95
CA VAL A 163 -11.01 -4.09 8.49
C VAL A 163 -10.12 -2.88 8.76
N TYR A 164 -10.60 -1.67 8.46
CA TYR A 164 -9.93 -0.41 8.77
C TYR A 164 -9.62 -0.27 10.25
N GLU A 165 -10.60 -0.47 11.13
CA GLU A 165 -10.41 -0.38 12.58
C GLU A 165 -9.37 -1.38 13.07
N LYS A 166 -9.38 -2.61 12.55
CA LYS A 166 -8.39 -3.62 12.93
C LYS A 166 -6.99 -3.23 12.44
N ALA A 167 -6.87 -2.76 11.20
CA ALA A 167 -5.61 -2.29 10.64
C ALA A 167 -5.06 -1.10 11.44
N LEU A 168 -5.91 -0.12 11.75
CA LEU A 168 -5.56 1.06 12.52
C LEU A 168 -5.04 0.68 13.92
N LYS A 169 -5.73 -0.23 14.63
CA LYS A 169 -5.26 -0.75 15.94
C LYS A 169 -3.87 -1.38 15.87
N VAL A 170 -3.55 -2.11 14.79
CA VAL A 170 -2.21 -2.70 14.61
C VAL A 170 -1.17 -1.61 14.35
N VAL A 171 -1.51 -0.62 13.52
CA VAL A 171 -0.64 0.51 13.20
C VAL A 171 -0.34 1.35 14.44
N ASP A 172 -1.37 1.75 15.20
CA ASP A 172 -1.20 2.58 16.40
C ASP A 172 -0.37 1.88 17.46
N ARG A 173 -0.62 0.58 17.70
CA ARG A 173 0.24 -0.23 18.58
C ARG A 173 1.69 -0.25 18.08
N GLY A 174 1.92 -0.32 16.78
CA GLY A 174 3.27 -0.25 16.21
C GLY A 174 3.97 1.08 16.47
N ARG A 175 3.24 2.19 16.41
CA ARG A 175 3.73 3.54 16.76
C ARG A 175 4.09 3.63 18.25
N GLU A 176 3.26 3.06 19.12
CA GLU A 176 3.44 3.08 20.59
C GLU A 176 4.55 2.13 21.09
N VAL A 177 4.80 1.00 20.44
CA VAL A 177 5.85 0.07 20.89
C VAL A 177 7.26 0.70 20.77
N GLY A 178 7.40 1.77 19.98
CA GLY A 178 8.60 2.61 19.97
C GLY A 178 8.82 3.38 21.26
N SER A 179 7.76 3.93 21.85
CA SER A 179 7.83 4.63 23.13
C SER A 179 8.09 3.67 24.29
N LEU A 180 7.48 2.47 24.29
CA LEU A 180 7.68 1.47 25.35
C LEU A 180 9.11 0.91 25.40
N ARG A 181 9.73 0.59 24.25
CA ARG A 181 11.14 0.14 24.23
C ARG A 181 12.11 1.22 24.72
N LEU A 182 11.84 2.50 24.50
CA LEU A 182 12.69 3.59 25.01
C LEU A 182 12.60 3.72 26.54
N THR A 183 11.42 3.50 27.13
CA THR A 183 11.28 3.40 28.59
C THR A 183 11.89 2.13 29.17
N ASP A 184 11.84 1.01 28.45
CA ASP A 184 12.40 -0.27 28.91
C ASP A 184 13.93 -0.37 28.77
N ILE A 185 14.53 0.39 27.84
CA ILE A 185 16.00 0.48 27.67
C ILE A 185 16.61 1.54 28.60
N LYS A 186 15.83 2.55 29.02
CA LYS A 186 16.26 3.51 30.04
C LYS A 186 16.45 2.79 31.37
N GLY A 187 17.71 2.65 31.80
CA GLY A 187 18.07 1.90 33.01
C GLY A 187 18.37 0.41 32.78
N ALA A 188 18.37 -0.07 31.54
CA ALA A 188 18.80 -1.44 31.24
C ALA A 188 20.32 -1.57 31.48
N GLU A 189 20.70 -2.52 32.35
CA GLU A 189 22.10 -2.88 32.60
C GLU A 189 22.58 -3.86 31.53
N VAL A 190 23.54 -3.44 30.72
CA VAL A 190 24.20 -4.30 29.72
C VAL A 190 25.62 -4.62 30.15
N PHE A 191 26.03 -5.87 29.97
CA PHE A 191 27.38 -6.32 30.28
C PHE A 191 28.20 -6.44 28.99
N VAL A 192 29.26 -5.64 28.90
CA VAL A 192 30.22 -5.67 27.78
C VAL A 192 31.61 -5.90 28.35
N GLY A 193 32.26 -6.98 27.94
CA GLY A 193 33.63 -7.29 28.37
C GLY A 193 33.79 -7.47 29.88
N GLY A 194 32.78 -8.01 30.56
CA GLY A 194 32.81 -8.25 32.02
C GLY A 194 32.55 -7.01 32.88
N LYS A 195 32.26 -5.85 32.29
CA LYS A 195 31.84 -4.64 33.00
C LYS A 195 30.38 -4.30 32.71
N ARG A 196 29.68 -3.85 33.76
CA ARG A 196 28.26 -3.48 33.74
C ARG A 196 28.13 -2.01 33.36
N TYR A 197 27.29 -1.73 32.37
CA TYR A 197 26.98 -0.38 31.92
C TYR A 197 25.48 -0.14 32.01
N VAL A 198 25.08 0.99 32.58
CA VAL A 198 23.69 1.44 32.58
C VAL A 198 23.51 2.34 31.37
N VAL A 199 22.52 2.05 30.53
CA VAL A 199 22.20 2.91 29.38
C VAL A 199 21.58 4.21 29.92
N ALA A 200 22.35 5.30 29.86
CA ALA A 200 21.90 6.64 30.22
C ALA A 200 21.32 7.39 29.01
N SER A 201 20.46 8.37 29.31
CA SER A 201 19.73 9.24 28.37
C SER A 201 20.62 10.15 27.55
#